data_AF-A0A7T1WW63-F1
#
_entry.id   AF-A0A7T1WW63-F1
#
_cell.length_a   1.000
_cell.length_b   1.000
_cell.length_c   1.000
_cell.angle_alpha   90.00
_cell.angle_beta   90.00
_cell.angle_gamma   90.00
#
_symmetry.space_group_name_H-M   'P 1'
#
loop_
_entity.id
_entity.type
_entity.pdbx_description
1 polymer ?
#
loop_
_entity_poly.entity_id
_entity_poly.type
_entity_poly.pdbx_seq_one_letter_code
_entity_poly.pdbx_strand_id
1 'polypeptide(L)'
;MTPDQWATIRRLVEWLDSANGEGEQETAMRLMKLAEESGEVMQAYIGTTGQNPRKGRTHTSEDVATELCDVILTAAVALHRFSGDPAAALDARIREVERRSLPPGAPGLPQPPHPPGQARV
;
A
#
# COMPACT_ATOMS: atom_id res chain seq x y z
N MET A 1 1.56 4.31 6.48
CA MET A 1 2.12 5.34 5.58
C MET A 1 2.34 6.61 6.38
N THR A 2 3.40 7.37 6.08
CA THR A 2 3.73 8.62 6.80
C THR A 2 2.85 9.79 6.33
N PRO A 3 2.80 10.90 7.09
CA PRO A 3 2.13 12.12 6.64
C PRO A 3 2.63 12.61 5.28
N ASP A 4 3.95 12.55 5.03
CA ASP A 4 4.54 12.98 3.75
C ASP A 4 4.15 12.07 2.58
N GLN A 5 4.00 10.76 2.82
CA GLN A 5 3.50 9.81 1.81
C GLN A 5 2.05 10.14 1.45
N TRP A 6 1.19 10.38 2.44
CA TRP A 6 -0.20 10.78 2.20
C TRP A 6 -0.32 12.13 1.49
N ALA A 7 0.51 13.11 1.85
CA ALA A 7 0.58 14.39 1.15
C ALA A 7 1.00 14.21 -0.31
N THR A 8 1.96 13.32 -0.58
CA THR A 8 2.39 12.99 -1.94
C THR A 8 1.29 12.33 -2.74
N ILE A 9 0.57 11.36 -2.15
CA ILE A 9 -0.53 10.67 -2.80
C ILE A 9 -1.68 11.61 -3.11
N ARG A 10 -1.99 12.55 -2.21
CA ARG A 10 -2.98 13.59 -2.49
C ARG A 10 -2.61 14.41 -3.73
N ARG A 11 -1.34 14.79 -3.88
CA ARG A 11 -0.88 15.49 -5.11
C ARG A 11 -1.03 14.63 -6.37
N LEU A 12 -0.81 13.31 -6.27
CA LEU A 12 -1.06 12.38 -7.39
C LEU A 12 -2.55 12.31 -7.72
N VAL A 13 -3.43 12.29 -6.72
CA VAL A 13 -4.89 12.33 -6.91
C VAL A 13 -5.29 13.63 -7.60
N GLU A 14 -4.84 14.78 -7.11
CA GLU A 14 -5.10 16.10 -7.72
C GLU A 14 -4.62 16.17 -9.18
N TRP A 15 -3.46 15.60 -9.47
CA TRP A 15 -2.94 15.50 -10.83
C TRP A 15 -3.83 14.62 -11.72
N LEU A 16 -4.29 13.47 -11.23
CA LEU A 16 -5.21 12.58 -11.96
C LEU A 16 -6.60 13.21 -12.16
N ASP A 17 -7.11 13.91 -11.15
CA ASP A 17 -8.38 14.64 -11.22
C ASP A 17 -8.29 15.74 -12.29
N SER A 18 -7.18 16.49 -12.32
CA SER A 18 -6.94 17.50 -13.35
C SER A 18 -6.80 16.92 -14.76
N ALA A 19 -6.22 15.73 -14.91
CA ALA A 19 -5.97 15.13 -16.22
C ALA A 19 -7.19 14.41 -16.80
N ASN A 20 -7.94 13.71 -15.95
CA ASN A 20 -8.97 12.76 -16.38
C ASN A 20 -10.38 13.14 -15.92
N GLY A 21 -10.51 13.99 -14.90
CA GLY A 21 -11.78 14.30 -14.24
C GLY A 21 -12.05 13.43 -12.99
N GLU A 22 -13.24 13.63 -12.43
CA GLU A 22 -13.65 13.10 -11.12
C GLU A 22 -14.97 12.31 -11.16
N GLY A 23 -15.48 12.01 -12.36
CA GLY A 23 -16.78 11.37 -12.55
C GLY A 23 -16.83 9.91 -12.12
N GLU A 24 -18.00 9.31 -12.30
CA GLU A 24 -18.22 7.89 -12.01
C GLU A 24 -17.31 6.99 -12.86
N GLN A 25 -17.09 7.36 -14.13
CA GLN A 25 -16.21 6.64 -15.02
C GLN A 25 -14.76 6.67 -14.53
N GLU A 26 -14.23 7.83 -14.14
CA GLU A 26 -12.86 7.97 -13.64
C GLU A 26 -12.69 7.23 -12.31
N THR A 27 -13.72 7.25 -11.47
CA THR A 27 -13.76 6.46 -10.23
C THR A 27 -13.71 4.96 -10.54
N ALA A 28 -14.49 4.48 -11.52
CA ALA A 28 -14.45 3.09 -11.96
C ALA A 28 -13.08 2.70 -12.53
N MET A 29 -12.46 3.58 -13.32
CA MET A 29 -11.10 3.36 -13.85
C MET A 29 -10.06 3.20 -12.75
N ARG A 30 -10.11 4.03 -11.69
CA ARG A 30 -9.21 3.92 -10.53
C ARG A 30 -9.38 2.60 -9.77
N LEU A 31 -10.63 2.12 -9.67
CA LEU A 31 -10.89 0.81 -9.07
C LEU A 31 -10.40 -0.33 -9.96
N MET A 32 -10.57 -0.24 -11.29
CA MET A 32 -10.09 -1.28 -12.22
C MET A 32 -8.56 -1.41 -12.22
N LYS A 33 -7.83 -0.32 -11.98
CA LYS A 33 -6.37 -0.35 -11.84
C LYS A 33 -5.91 -1.33 -10.75
N LEU A 34 -6.69 -1.54 -9.68
CA LEU A 34 -6.37 -2.55 -8.66
C LEU A 34 -6.26 -3.98 -9.23
N ALA A 35 -7.11 -4.32 -10.21
CA ALA A 35 -7.07 -5.63 -10.86
C ALA A 35 -5.84 -5.75 -11.77
N GLU A 36 -5.44 -4.66 -12.43
CA GLU A 36 -4.23 -4.59 -13.24
C GLU A 36 -2.98 -4.81 -12.38
N GLU A 37 -2.79 -4.04 -11.31
CA GLU A 37 -1.65 -4.20 -10.39
C GLU A 37 -1.61 -5.58 -9.74
N SER A 38 -2.77 -6.12 -9.36
CA SER A 38 -2.85 -7.51 -8.85
C SER A 38 -2.40 -8.53 -9.90
N GLY A 39 -2.75 -8.27 -11.17
CA GLY A 39 -2.24 -8.96 -12.36
C GLY A 39 -0.72 -9.01 -12.42
N GLU A 40 -0.10 -7.85 -12.23
CA GLU A 40 1.35 -7.66 -12.30
C GLU A 40 2.06 -8.35 -11.14
N VAL A 41 1.53 -8.29 -9.91
CA VAL A 41 2.03 -9.10 -8.77
C VAL A 41 2.06 -10.59 -9.13
N MET A 42 0.97 -11.11 -9.71
CA MET A 42 0.91 -12.53 -10.11
C MET A 42 1.92 -12.84 -11.21
N GLN A 43 2.07 -11.96 -12.20
CA GLN A 43 3.04 -12.10 -13.27
C GLN A 43 4.48 -12.13 -12.73
N ALA A 44 4.84 -11.19 -11.85
CA ALA A 44 6.15 -11.12 -11.22
C ALA A 44 6.44 -12.37 -10.38
N TYR A 45 5.45 -12.89 -9.64
CA TYR A 45 5.62 -14.10 -8.83
C TYR A 45 5.79 -15.35 -9.69
N ILE A 46 5.01 -15.50 -10.77
CA ILE A 46 5.19 -16.57 -11.77
C ILE A 46 6.59 -16.48 -12.39
N GLY A 47 7.04 -15.26 -12.71
CA GLY A 47 8.38 -15.00 -13.22
C GLY A 47 9.49 -15.34 -12.23
N THR A 48 9.27 -15.12 -10.94
CA THR A 48 10.24 -15.44 -9.86
C THR A 48 10.37 -16.94 -9.64
N THR A 49 9.24 -17.65 -9.65
CA THR A 49 9.20 -19.10 -9.47
C THR A 49 9.64 -19.87 -10.72
N GLY A 50 9.62 -19.22 -11.89
CA GLY A 50 9.90 -19.87 -13.17
C GLY A 50 8.83 -20.89 -13.57
N GLN A 51 7.60 -20.75 -13.05
CA GLN A 51 6.50 -21.70 -13.25
C GLN A 51 6.17 -21.95 -14.73
N ASN A 52 6.44 -20.98 -15.61
CA ASN A 52 6.27 -21.14 -17.05
C ASN A 52 7.58 -21.65 -17.69
N PRO A 53 7.67 -22.95 -18.08
CA PRO A 53 8.93 -23.56 -18.51
C PRO A 53 9.48 -22.94 -19.80
N ARG A 54 8.62 -22.35 -20.65
CA ARG A 54 9.06 -21.70 -21.91
C ARG A 54 9.80 -20.38 -21.69
N LYS A 55 9.66 -19.78 -20.50
CA LYS A 55 10.23 -18.47 -20.16
C LYS A 55 11.32 -18.56 -19.08
N GLY A 56 11.34 -19.63 -18.30
CA GLY A 56 12.27 -19.75 -17.17
C GLY A 56 12.00 -18.69 -16.10
N ARG A 57 13.02 -18.39 -15.29
CA ARG A 57 12.94 -17.32 -14.28
C ARG A 57 13.21 -15.97 -14.96
N THR A 58 12.25 -15.06 -14.83
CA THR A 58 12.28 -13.74 -15.49
C THR A 58 12.24 -12.57 -14.52
N HIS A 59 11.89 -12.83 -13.26
CA HIS A 59 11.75 -11.82 -12.22
C HIS A 59 12.44 -12.28 -10.93
N THR A 60 12.53 -11.35 -9.99
CA THR A 60 13.10 -11.49 -8.66
C THR A 60 12.01 -11.26 -7.61
N SER A 61 12.30 -11.60 -6.36
CA SER A 61 11.44 -11.24 -5.23
C SER A 61 11.30 -9.73 -5.04
N GLU A 62 12.29 -8.94 -5.49
CA GLU A 62 12.23 -7.47 -5.43
C GLU A 62 11.21 -6.92 -6.44
N ASP A 63 11.09 -7.54 -7.61
CA ASP A 63 10.05 -7.20 -8.57
C ASP A 63 8.67 -7.44 -7.96
N VAL A 64 8.45 -8.60 -7.33
CA VAL A 64 7.19 -8.89 -6.62
C VAL A 64 6.90 -7.84 -5.53
N ALA A 65 7.91 -7.43 -4.77
CA ALA A 65 7.75 -6.41 -3.74
C ALA A 65 7.39 -5.04 -4.33
N THR A 66 7.94 -4.70 -5.50
CA THR A 66 7.60 -3.48 -6.25
C THR A 66 6.14 -3.50 -6.66
N GLU A 67 5.66 -4.57 -7.28
CA GLU A 67 4.25 -4.69 -7.70
C GLU A 67 3.29 -4.64 -6.50
N LEU A 68 3.68 -5.22 -5.35
CA LEU A 68 2.88 -5.10 -4.12
C LEU A 68 2.80 -3.65 -3.61
N CYS A 69 3.85 -2.86 -3.79
CA CYS A 69 3.82 -1.44 -3.47
C CYS A 69 2.89 -0.68 -4.41
N ASP A 70 2.85 -1.04 -5.70
CA ASP A 70 1.94 -0.43 -6.67
C ASP A 70 0.48 -0.75 -6.38
N VAL A 71 0.16 -1.96 -5.91
CA VAL A 71 -1.18 -2.29 -5.37
C VAL A 71 -1.53 -1.39 -4.18
N ILE A 72 -0.62 -1.24 -3.20
CA ILE A 72 -0.85 -0.39 -2.02
C ILE A 72 -1.07 1.07 -2.42
N LEU A 73 -0.23 1.59 -3.32
CA LEU A 73 -0.32 2.96 -3.83
C LEU A 73 -1.65 3.17 -4.58
N THR A 74 -2.01 2.27 -5.48
CA THR A 74 -3.25 2.33 -6.25
C THR A 74 -4.48 2.29 -5.35
N ALA A 75 -4.48 1.45 -4.32
CA ALA A 75 -5.54 1.41 -3.32
C ALA A 75 -5.63 2.70 -2.52
N ALA A 76 -4.50 3.27 -2.11
CA ALA A 76 -4.46 4.54 -1.40
C ALA A 76 -4.99 5.70 -2.27
N VAL A 77 -4.63 5.75 -3.55
CA VAL A 77 -5.17 6.72 -4.52
C VAL A 77 -6.68 6.56 -4.67
N ALA A 78 -7.18 5.34 -4.87
CA ALA A 78 -8.62 5.09 -5.00
C ALA A 78 -9.39 5.46 -3.72
N LEU A 79 -8.81 5.23 -2.54
CA LEU A 79 -9.44 5.53 -1.24
C LEU A 79 -9.81 7.00 -1.06
N HIS A 80 -9.08 7.94 -1.69
CA HIS A 80 -9.40 9.37 -1.66
C HIS A 80 -10.79 9.69 -2.24
N ARG A 81 -11.36 8.83 -3.08
CA ARG A 81 -12.74 9.02 -3.60
C ARG A 81 -13.83 8.60 -2.61
N PHE A 82 -13.48 7.80 -1.60
CA PHE A 82 -14.43 7.20 -0.67
C PHE A 82 -14.22 7.68 0.78
N SER A 83 -13.20 8.49 1.03
CA SER A 83 -12.93 9.07 2.34
C SER A 83 -12.36 10.48 2.22
N GLY A 84 -12.92 11.42 2.99
CA GLY A 84 -12.33 12.75 3.20
C GLY A 84 -11.05 12.70 4.05
N ASP A 85 -10.83 11.62 4.80
CA ASP A 85 -9.61 11.35 5.56
C ASP A 85 -9.15 9.90 5.31
N PRO A 86 -8.42 9.63 4.22
CA PRO A 86 -8.00 8.28 3.86
C PRO A 86 -6.98 7.69 4.86
N ALA A 87 -6.17 8.55 5.50
CA ALA A 87 -5.22 8.13 6.52
C ALA A 87 -5.95 7.57 7.75
N ALA A 88 -6.92 8.31 8.28
CA ALA A 88 -7.73 7.84 9.40
C ALA A 88 -8.56 6.60 9.05
N ALA A 89 -9.09 6.52 7.82
CA ALA A 89 -9.85 5.36 7.35
C ALA A 89 -9.00 4.07 7.33
N LEU A 90 -7.77 4.16 6.82
CA LEU A 90 -6.84 3.03 6.82
C LEU A 90 -6.44 2.64 8.25
N ASP A 91 -6.08 3.61 9.09
CA ASP A 91 -5.69 3.37 10.48
C ASP A 91 -6.81 2.68 11.28
N ALA A 92 -8.06 3.15 11.13
CA ALA A 92 -9.22 2.55 11.77
C ALA A 92 -9.42 1.09 11.29
N ARG A 93 -9.27 0.83 9.99
CA ARG A 93 -9.39 -0.52 9.44
C ARG A 93 -8.31 -1.45 9.97
N ILE A 94 -7.06 -0.99 10.06
CA ILE A 94 -5.94 -1.76 10.59
C ILE A 94 -6.20 -2.13 12.06
N ARG A 95 -6.55 -1.15 12.91
CA ARG A 95 -6.85 -1.38 14.33
C ARG A 95 -8.01 -2.37 14.53
N GLU A 96 -9.02 -2.29 13.68
CA GLU A 96 -10.15 -3.21 13.75
C GLU A 96 -9.75 -4.64 13.38
N VAL A 97 -8.90 -4.82 12.38
CA VAL A 97 -8.37 -6.15 12.02
C VAL A 97 -7.44 -6.67 13.10
N GLU A 98 -6.54 -5.83 13.63
CA GLU A 98 -5.67 -6.14 14.77
C GLU A 98 -6.48 -6.68 15.95
N ARG A 99 -7.51 -5.93 16.39
CA ARG A 99 -8.39 -6.31 17.51
C ARG A 99 -9.11 -7.65 17.29
N ARG A 100 -9.42 -8.00 16.04
CA ARG A 100 -10.11 -9.25 15.69
C ARG A 100 -9.18 -10.44 15.57
N SER A 101 -7.94 -10.20 15.12
CA SER A 101 -7.03 -11.27 14.69
C SER A 101 -5.88 -11.53 15.66
N LEU A 102 -5.40 -10.52 16.38
CA LEU A 102 -4.30 -10.65 17.33
C LEU A 102 -4.86 -10.80 18.76
N PRO A 103 -4.57 -11.91 19.46
CA PRO A 103 -5.04 -12.09 20.83
C PRO A 103 -4.43 -11.02 21.77
N PRO A 104 -5.12 -10.64 22.87
CA PRO A 104 -4.56 -9.71 23.84
C PRO A 104 -3.24 -10.26 24.41
N GLY A 105 -2.13 -9.53 24.22
CA GLY A 105 -0.83 -9.87 24.80
C GLY A 105 0.19 -10.54 23.87
N ALA A 106 0.00 -10.54 22.55
CA ALA A 106 1.11 -10.83 21.65
C ALA A 106 2.25 -9.82 21.89
N PRO A 107 3.50 -10.24 22.17
CA PRO A 107 4.59 -9.33 22.49
C PRO A 107 4.83 -8.40 21.29
N GLY A 108 4.65 -7.10 21.51
CA GLY A 108 5.01 -6.08 20.54
C GLY A 108 6.48 -6.21 20.16
N LEU A 109 6.79 -5.90 18.90
CA LEU A 109 8.17 -5.78 18.42
C LEU A 109 9.01 -5.00 19.44
N PRO A 110 10.26 -5.44 19.73
CA PRO A 110 11.08 -4.83 20.76
C PRO A 110 11.20 -3.32 20.52
N GLN A 111 10.83 -2.54 21.54
CA GLN A 111 11.02 -1.10 21.56
C GLN A 111 12.51 -0.79 21.33
N PRO A 112 12.86 0.14 20.43
CA PRO A 112 14.26 0.54 20.26
C PRO A 112 14.81 1.08 21.59
N PRO A 113 16.10 0.84 21.88
CA PRO A 113 16.69 1.24 23.14
C PRO A 113 16.57 2.76 23.35
N HIS A 114 16.15 3.15 24.55
CA HIS A 114 16.14 4.56 24.95
C HIS A 114 17.54 5.15 24.82
N PRO A 115 17.69 6.39 24.29
CA PRO A 115 18.98 7.04 24.28
C PRO A 115 19.46 7.28 25.73
N PRO A 116 20.77 7.15 26.00
CA PRO A 116 21.31 7.33 27.34
C PRO A 116 20.96 8.72 27.87
N GLY A 117 20.38 8.74 29.08
CA GLY A 117 19.94 9.94 29.75
C GLY A 117 21.06 10.96 29.90
N GLN A 118 20.77 12.21 29.53
CA GLN A 118 21.64 13.33 29.84
C GLN A 118 21.73 13.47 31.37
N ALA A 119 22.93 13.29 31.90
CA ALA A 119 23.24 13.60 33.28
C ALA A 119 22.95 15.08 33.52
N ARG A 120 22.02 15.38 34.43
CA ARG A 120 21.86 16.74 34.97
C ARG A 120 23.07 17.04 35.84
N VAL A 121 23.82 18.07 35.44
CA VAL A 121 24.75 18.81 36.30
C VAL A 121 23.98 19.91 36.99
#